data_AF-A0A517P8V2-F1
#
_entry.id   AF-A0A517P8V2-F1
#
_cell.length_a   1.000
_cell.length_b   1.000
_cell.length_c   1.000
_cell.angle_alpha   90.00
_cell.angle_beta   90.00
_cell.angle_gamma   90.00
#
_symmetry.space_group_name_H-M   'P 1'
#
loop_
_entity.id
_entity.type
_entity.pdbx_description
1 polymer ?
#
loop_
_entity_poly.entity_id
_entity_poly.type
_entity_poly.pdbx_seq_one_letter_code
_entity_poly.pdbx_strand_id
1 'polypeptide(L)'
;MVGQHGRTDRAKQHGGTDRAGPRADVTAGRVDASIRVDGARLRALRKAVGLTQQRLAEKAGYTERAVRKLECGGPVRRETLEDVLTALSDAGAADASRGAGGFLLDLPPDELARRMREWCRRAFAGRDLSVVDELIAPDIAGQAEGEAYRGREAIRARYAGLHAAFDPIELSIDRLTTDGQTVAVQWTAEVRHVGEFHGVPAQGRRATVSGYSWVRFENGLMAEFRDHWDVPALLRTLAGGRPVTLGGAPPDAAGSADRAQRVRAWFERAYNGRDPDAVDEFMAEDVTLFAEGETLTGRDAVRDRVAAVLAGFDPLRLTVDRILCDGEEVLVHWSVIKTHTGRFLNIEPTGRVVRVRGSSWGRFRDDGLIAEARDHWDVADLIRQLTEDPPPKV
;
A
#
# COMPACT_ATOMS: atom_id res chain seq x y z
N MET A 1 -72.27 -4.27 -7.75
CA MET A 1 -73.37 -3.43 -8.27
C MET A 1 -72.76 -2.08 -8.61
N VAL A 2 -72.75 -1.68 -9.89
CA VAL A 2 -72.54 -0.32 -10.50
C VAL A 2 -71.48 0.62 -9.88
N GLY A 3 -70.57 1.30 -10.60
CA GLY A 3 -70.38 1.46 -12.05
C GLY A 3 -70.17 2.92 -12.46
N GLN A 4 -68.91 3.29 -12.74
CA GLN A 4 -68.41 4.30 -13.72
C GLN A 4 -68.98 5.75 -13.85
N HIS A 5 -68.02 6.69 -14.02
CA HIS A 5 -68.09 7.99 -14.76
C HIS A 5 -68.89 9.16 -14.11
N GLY A 6 -68.50 10.44 -14.24
CA GLY A 6 -67.26 11.04 -14.78
C GLY A 6 -67.35 12.56 -15.06
N ARG A 7 -66.18 13.19 -15.32
CA ARG A 7 -65.92 14.41 -16.14
C ARG A 7 -66.32 15.85 -15.70
N THR A 8 -65.27 16.71 -15.65
CA THR A 8 -65.16 18.10 -16.21
C THR A 8 -65.99 19.25 -15.60
N ASP A 9 -65.61 20.54 -15.67
CA ASP A 9 -64.55 21.22 -16.45
C ASP A 9 -64.08 22.57 -15.83
N ARG A 10 -62.98 23.11 -16.37
CA ARG A 10 -62.52 24.52 -16.40
C ARG A 10 -62.17 25.26 -15.08
N ALA A 11 -61.34 26.32 -15.08
CA ALA A 11 -60.14 26.74 -15.82
C ALA A 11 -59.96 28.26 -15.63
N LYS A 12 -58.74 28.72 -15.30
CA LYS A 12 -58.22 30.03 -15.75
C LYS A 12 -56.71 29.96 -15.98
N GLN A 13 -56.33 29.96 -17.26
CA GLN A 13 -54.98 30.29 -17.71
C GLN A 13 -54.80 31.81 -17.71
N HIS A 14 -53.55 32.28 -17.64
CA HIS A 14 -52.88 33.39 -18.36
C HIS A 14 -51.46 33.46 -17.71
N GLY A 15 -50.31 33.50 -18.40
CA GLY A 15 -50.01 33.49 -19.83
C GLY A 15 -48.66 34.19 -20.07
N GLY A 16 -47.66 33.46 -20.61
CA GLY A 16 -46.44 33.99 -21.26
C GLY A 16 -45.37 34.59 -20.34
N THR A 17 -44.06 34.45 -20.57
CA THR A 17 -43.30 34.26 -21.82
C THR A 17 -41.98 33.48 -21.63
N ASP A 18 -41.20 33.33 -22.70
CA ASP A 18 -40.25 32.24 -22.98
C ASP A 18 -38.74 32.62 -22.80
N ARG A 19 -37.87 31.59 -22.77
CA ARG A 19 -36.39 31.56 -22.96
C ARG A 19 -35.42 31.92 -21.82
N ALA A 20 -34.83 30.89 -21.22
CA ALA A 20 -33.37 30.71 -21.08
C ALA A 20 -33.05 29.21 -20.86
N GLY A 21 -31.95 28.71 -21.42
CA GLY A 21 -31.65 27.27 -21.51
C GLY A 21 -31.14 26.60 -20.22
N PRO A 22 -30.94 25.27 -20.24
CA PRO A 22 -30.48 24.51 -19.07
C PRO A 22 -29.01 24.86 -18.75
N ARG A 23 -28.78 25.49 -17.59
CA ARG A 23 -27.46 25.48 -16.97
C ARG A 23 -27.21 24.10 -16.38
N ALA A 24 -26.24 23.39 -16.94
CA ALA A 24 -25.65 22.23 -16.28
C ALA A 24 -24.93 22.71 -15.02
N ASP A 25 -25.46 22.38 -13.85
CA ASP A 25 -24.78 22.67 -12.58
C ASP A 25 -23.81 21.52 -12.27
N VAL A 26 -22.56 21.70 -12.71
CA VAL A 26 -21.46 20.78 -12.40
C VAL A 26 -20.87 21.15 -11.06
N THR A 27 -21.54 20.73 -9.98
CA THR A 27 -20.94 20.68 -8.63
C THR A 27 -20.52 19.26 -8.30
N ALA A 28 -19.31 18.90 -8.72
CA ALA A 28 -18.66 17.67 -8.28
C ALA A 28 -18.55 17.66 -6.74
N GLY A 29 -19.08 16.60 -6.11
CA GLY A 29 -19.14 16.51 -4.66
C GLY A 29 -17.75 16.42 -4.03
N ARG A 30 -17.40 17.39 -3.17
CA ARG A 30 -16.36 17.21 -2.16
C ARG A 30 -16.97 16.50 -0.96
N VAL A 31 -16.52 15.28 -0.68
CA VAL A 31 -16.87 14.55 0.54
C VAL A 31 -16.17 15.24 1.72
N ASP A 32 -16.97 15.83 2.60
CA ASP A 32 -16.54 16.68 3.71
C ASP A 32 -16.02 15.84 4.90
N ALA A 33 -14.86 15.20 4.69
CA ALA A 33 -14.27 14.26 5.64
C ALA A 33 -13.65 14.97 6.86
N SER A 34 -14.01 14.53 8.07
CA SER A 34 -13.43 15.07 9.30
C SER A 34 -12.01 14.55 9.55
N ILE A 35 -11.02 15.42 9.54
CA ILE A 35 -9.60 15.13 9.77
C ILE A 35 -9.23 15.21 11.25
N ARG A 36 -8.19 14.47 11.66
CA ARG A 36 -7.51 14.68 12.95
C ARG A 36 -6.21 15.46 12.75
N VAL A 37 -5.88 16.27 13.74
CA VAL A 37 -4.82 17.28 13.66
C VAL A 37 -3.91 17.21 14.87
N ASP A 38 -2.66 17.63 14.73
CA ASP A 38 -1.76 17.84 15.87
C ASP A 38 -2.21 19.08 16.67
N GLY A 39 -3.17 18.82 17.57
CA GLY A 39 -3.70 19.82 18.49
C GLY A 39 -2.67 20.35 19.50
N ALA A 40 -1.58 19.61 19.75
CA ALA A 40 -0.51 20.07 20.62
C ALA A 40 0.34 21.14 19.89
N ARG A 41 0.67 20.91 18.62
CA ARG A 41 1.39 21.87 17.77
C ARG A 41 0.55 23.11 17.47
N LEU A 42 -0.75 22.96 17.16
CA LEU A 42 -1.67 24.11 17.02
C LEU A 42 -1.73 24.96 18.30
N ARG A 43 -1.85 24.31 19.46
CA ARG A 43 -1.82 24.97 20.78
C ARG A 43 -0.49 25.67 21.05
N ALA A 44 0.63 25.07 20.64
CA ALA A 44 1.96 25.66 20.76
C ALA A 44 2.09 26.92 19.90
N LEU A 45 1.66 26.88 18.63
CA LEU A 45 1.66 28.05 17.76
C LEU A 45 0.78 29.18 18.29
N ARG A 46 -0.46 28.89 18.70
CA ARG A 46 -1.32 29.92 19.30
C ARG A 46 -0.67 30.61 20.50
N LYS A 47 -0.03 29.83 21.38
CA LYS A 47 0.72 30.36 22.52
C LYS A 47 1.92 31.20 22.09
N ALA A 48 2.65 30.80 21.05
CA ALA A 48 3.80 31.52 20.54
C ALA A 48 3.43 32.92 19.99
N VAL A 49 2.25 33.06 19.38
CA VAL A 49 1.69 34.38 18.95
C VAL A 49 0.85 35.09 20.02
N GLY A 50 0.88 34.63 21.28
CA GLY A 50 0.21 35.29 22.40
C GLY A 50 -1.33 35.30 22.37
N LEU A 51 -1.98 34.53 21.49
CA LEU A 51 -3.44 34.52 21.36
C LEU A 51 -4.11 33.61 22.42
N THR A 52 -5.30 33.99 22.89
CA THR A 52 -6.20 33.08 23.63
C THR A 52 -7.02 32.21 22.66
N GLN A 53 -7.58 31.08 23.13
CA GLN A 53 -8.45 30.24 22.28
C GLN A 53 -9.63 31.05 21.73
N GLN A 54 -10.25 31.90 22.56
CA GLN A 54 -11.29 32.84 22.16
C GLN A 54 -10.81 33.81 21.07
N ARG A 55 -9.66 34.49 21.24
CA ARG A 55 -9.16 35.45 20.24
C ARG A 55 -8.77 34.80 18.91
N LEU A 56 -8.26 33.57 18.93
CA LEU A 56 -8.03 32.81 17.70
C LEU A 56 -9.34 32.41 17.03
N ALA A 57 -10.35 32.01 17.80
CA ALA A 57 -11.66 31.66 17.28
C ALA A 57 -12.37 32.87 16.63
N GLU A 58 -12.35 34.03 17.30
CA GLU A 58 -12.84 35.31 16.76
C GLU A 58 -12.16 35.67 15.42
N LYS A 59 -10.83 35.53 15.34
CA LYS A 59 -10.06 35.81 14.10
C LYS A 59 -10.36 34.84 12.97
N ALA A 60 -10.59 33.57 13.27
CA ALA A 60 -10.87 32.54 12.28
C ALA A 60 -12.37 32.44 11.88
N GLY A 61 -13.27 33.18 12.54
CA GLY A 61 -14.72 33.10 12.29
C GLY A 61 -15.42 31.91 12.96
N TYR A 62 -14.82 31.29 13.98
CA TYR A 62 -15.35 30.10 14.66
C TYR A 62 -15.66 30.34 16.15
N THR A 63 -16.24 29.32 16.78
CA THR A 63 -16.43 29.30 18.25
C THR A 63 -15.16 28.85 18.97
N GLU A 64 -14.94 29.30 20.21
CA GLU A 64 -13.85 28.82 21.07
C GLU A 64 -13.88 27.29 21.22
N ARG A 65 -15.08 26.68 21.25
CA ARG A 65 -15.26 25.23 21.27
C ARG A 65 -14.64 24.52 20.07
N ALA A 66 -14.65 25.13 18.88
CA ALA A 66 -14.02 24.57 17.68
C ALA A 66 -12.50 24.61 17.79
N VAL A 67 -11.92 25.74 18.21
CA VAL A 67 -10.48 25.88 18.48
C VAL A 67 -10.03 24.93 19.60
N ARG A 68 -10.82 24.78 20.67
CA ARG A 68 -10.53 23.81 21.73
C ARG A 68 -10.59 22.36 21.22
N LYS A 69 -11.46 22.04 20.25
CA LYS A 69 -11.54 20.72 19.62
C LYS A 69 -10.31 20.43 18.77
N LEU A 70 -9.88 21.40 17.94
CA LEU A 70 -8.60 21.38 17.21
C LEU A 70 -7.43 21.11 18.17
N GLU A 71 -7.31 21.91 19.23
CA GLU A 71 -6.21 21.81 20.20
C GLU A 71 -6.22 20.54 21.08
N CYS A 72 -7.30 19.75 21.03
CA CYS A 72 -7.38 18.44 21.65
C CYS A 72 -7.20 17.29 20.64
N GLY A 73 -6.83 17.58 19.38
CA GLY A 73 -6.70 16.58 18.32
C GLY A 73 -8.02 15.92 17.88
N GLY A 74 -9.15 16.54 18.22
CA GLY A 74 -10.47 16.03 17.87
C GLY A 74 -10.79 16.18 16.39
N PRO A 75 -11.72 15.37 15.84
CA PRO A 75 -12.05 15.39 14.41
C PRO A 75 -12.73 16.71 14.01
N VAL A 76 -12.25 17.35 12.96
CA VAL A 76 -12.70 18.68 12.47
C VAL A 76 -12.79 18.70 10.94
N ARG A 77 -13.47 19.68 10.35
CA ARG A 77 -13.40 19.90 8.90
C ARG A 77 -12.01 20.42 8.51
N ARG A 78 -11.57 20.12 7.29
CA ARG A 78 -10.30 20.64 6.75
C ARG A 78 -10.32 22.17 6.64
N GLU A 79 -11.43 22.74 6.17
CA GLU A 79 -11.69 24.18 6.12
C GLU A 79 -11.44 24.85 7.49
N THR A 80 -12.01 24.30 8.57
CA THR A 80 -11.81 24.81 9.94
C THR A 80 -10.36 24.75 10.43
N LEU A 81 -9.54 23.83 9.92
CA LEU A 81 -8.10 23.84 10.17
C LEU A 81 -7.40 24.93 9.34
N GLU A 82 -7.73 25.05 8.05
CA GLU A 82 -7.15 26.00 7.10
C GLU A 82 -7.41 27.46 7.53
N ASP A 83 -8.63 27.79 7.95
CA ASP A 83 -9.00 29.10 8.47
C ASP A 83 -8.26 29.44 9.77
N VAL A 84 -8.12 28.47 10.68
CA VAL A 84 -7.40 28.66 11.95
C VAL A 84 -5.89 28.80 11.72
N LEU A 85 -5.32 28.09 10.76
CA LEU A 85 -3.92 28.26 10.36
C LEU A 85 -3.69 29.60 9.65
N THR A 86 -4.65 30.08 8.85
CA THR A 86 -4.61 31.42 8.25
C THR A 86 -4.61 32.48 9.35
N ALA A 87 -5.53 32.41 10.31
CA ALA A 87 -5.59 33.32 11.46
C ALA A 87 -4.34 33.27 12.37
N LEU A 88 -3.65 32.13 12.45
CA LEU A 88 -2.35 31.98 13.11
C LEU A 88 -1.21 32.60 12.30
N SER A 89 -1.18 32.38 10.98
CA SER A 89 -0.20 32.95 10.06
C SER A 89 -0.28 34.48 10.06
N ASP A 90 -1.48 35.05 10.00
CA ASP A 90 -1.76 36.49 10.11
C ASP A 90 -1.36 37.08 11.47
N ALA A 91 -1.29 36.24 12.51
CA ALA A 91 -0.79 36.61 13.83
C ALA A 91 0.73 36.43 13.99
N GLY A 92 1.44 36.03 12.92
CA GLY A 92 2.91 35.88 12.89
C GLY A 92 3.43 34.45 13.10
N ALA A 93 2.56 33.43 13.11
CA ALA A 93 2.99 32.04 13.25
C ALA A 93 3.56 31.49 11.93
N ALA A 94 4.84 31.74 11.64
CA ALA A 94 5.47 31.36 10.37
C ALA A 94 5.40 29.85 10.02
N ASP A 95 5.26 28.96 11.01
CA ASP A 95 5.03 27.53 10.78
C ASP A 95 3.61 27.23 10.29
N ALA A 96 2.60 28.04 10.66
CA ALA A 96 1.22 27.91 10.18
C ALA A 96 1.10 28.22 8.68
N SER A 97 1.97 29.09 8.15
CA SER A 97 2.06 29.45 6.73
C SER A 97 2.41 28.26 5.81
N ARG A 98 2.78 27.10 6.37
CA ARG A 98 3.00 25.83 5.65
C ARG A 98 1.70 25.12 5.26
N GLY A 99 0.54 25.63 5.70
CA GLY A 99 -0.78 25.09 5.38
C GLY A 99 -1.13 23.83 6.16
N ALA A 100 -2.37 23.34 5.95
CA ALA A 100 -2.97 22.24 6.71
C ALA A 100 -2.08 20.99 6.84
N GLY A 101 -1.36 20.63 5.77
CA GLY A 101 -0.49 19.44 5.71
C GLY A 101 0.47 19.29 6.90
N GLY A 102 1.09 20.39 7.36
CA GLY A 102 2.05 20.37 8.46
C GLY A 102 1.44 20.16 9.86
N PHE A 103 0.11 20.15 9.97
CA PHE A 103 -0.65 20.03 11.23
C PHE A 103 -1.56 18.83 11.25
N LEU A 104 -1.43 17.95 10.26
CA LEU A 104 -2.09 16.65 10.25
C LEU A 104 -1.35 15.70 11.19
N LEU A 105 -2.09 14.76 11.79
CA LEU A 105 -1.57 13.95 12.89
C LEU A 105 -0.63 12.84 12.36
N ASP A 106 0.68 13.08 12.49
CA ASP A 106 1.68 12.00 12.50
C ASP A 106 1.45 11.16 13.76
N LEU A 107 1.13 9.88 13.57
CA LEU A 107 0.91 8.96 14.68
C LEU A 107 2.24 8.38 15.18
N PRO A 108 2.39 8.14 16.49
CA PRO A 108 3.55 7.42 17.01
C PRO A 108 3.52 5.95 16.53
N PRO A 109 4.70 5.30 16.40
CA PRO A 109 4.86 3.89 16.02
C PRO A 109 3.83 2.92 16.63
N ASP A 110 3.62 2.99 17.95
CA ASP A 110 2.71 2.08 18.65
C ASP A 110 1.25 2.25 18.24
N GLU A 111 0.81 3.47 17.90
CA GLU A 111 -0.56 3.75 17.46
C GLU A 111 -0.75 3.36 15.98
N LEU A 112 0.28 3.48 15.14
CA LEU A 112 0.30 2.91 13.79
C LEU A 112 0.19 1.39 13.84
N ALA A 113 1.01 0.75 14.68
CA ALA A 113 0.98 -0.69 14.91
C ALA A 113 -0.38 -1.15 15.45
N ARG A 114 -0.95 -0.44 16.44
CA ARG A 114 -2.27 -0.74 16.99
C ARG A 114 -3.37 -0.64 15.92
N ARG A 115 -3.34 0.38 15.06
CA ARG A 115 -4.31 0.53 13.95
C ARG A 115 -4.19 -0.58 12.92
N MET A 116 -2.98 -0.98 12.57
CA MET A 116 -2.78 -2.06 11.60
C MET A 116 -3.22 -3.42 12.18
N ARG A 117 -2.93 -3.70 13.45
CA ARG A 117 -3.47 -4.88 14.16
C ARG A 117 -5.00 -4.85 14.23
N GLU A 118 -5.59 -3.68 14.46
CA GLU A 118 -7.05 -3.51 14.50
C GLU A 118 -7.71 -3.73 13.14
N TRP A 119 -7.09 -3.25 12.05
CA TRP A 119 -7.49 -3.55 10.68
C TRP A 119 -7.48 -5.05 10.41
N CYS A 120 -6.33 -5.72 10.65
CA CYS A 120 -6.20 -7.17 10.48
C CYS A 120 -7.26 -7.95 11.26
N ARG A 121 -7.49 -7.58 12.53
CA ARG A 121 -8.47 -8.22 13.42
C ARG A 121 -9.91 -8.04 12.93
N ARG A 122 -10.32 -6.81 12.57
CA ARG A 122 -11.71 -6.50 12.17
C ARG A 122 -12.01 -6.89 10.73
N ALA A 123 -11.15 -6.53 9.79
CA ALA A 123 -11.41 -6.75 8.36
C ALA A 123 -11.32 -8.23 7.95
N PHE A 124 -10.46 -9.04 8.58
CA PHE A 124 -10.32 -10.47 8.25
C PHE A 124 -11.14 -11.33 9.22
N ALA A 125 -10.63 -11.57 10.44
CA ALA A 125 -11.27 -12.48 11.40
C ALA A 125 -12.66 -12.02 11.86
N GLY A 126 -12.86 -10.71 12.05
CA GLY A 126 -14.15 -10.13 12.41
C GLY A 126 -15.12 -9.92 11.23
N ARG A 127 -14.64 -10.04 9.99
CA ARG A 127 -15.37 -9.79 8.73
C ARG A 127 -16.14 -8.45 8.71
N ASP A 128 -15.66 -7.47 9.47
CA ASP A 128 -16.32 -6.19 9.71
C ASP A 128 -15.83 -5.12 8.73
N LEU A 129 -16.60 -4.90 7.67
CA LEU A 129 -16.31 -3.87 6.66
C LEU A 129 -16.73 -2.44 7.09
N SER A 130 -17.22 -2.21 8.32
CA SER A 130 -17.42 -0.85 8.84
C SER A 130 -16.09 -0.18 9.20
N VAL A 131 -15.06 -0.97 9.53
CA VAL A 131 -13.71 -0.50 9.86
C VAL A 131 -13.04 0.28 8.71
N VAL A 132 -13.49 0.07 7.47
CA VAL A 132 -13.08 0.87 6.30
C VAL A 132 -13.32 2.36 6.54
N ASP A 133 -14.45 2.72 7.15
CA ASP A 133 -14.78 4.13 7.37
C ASP A 133 -13.97 4.79 8.50
N GLU A 134 -13.40 3.99 9.38
CA GLU A 134 -12.63 4.41 10.56
C GLU A 134 -11.11 4.46 10.33
N LEU A 135 -10.56 3.55 9.52
CA LEU A 135 -9.11 3.35 9.37
C LEU A 135 -8.59 3.67 7.95
N ILE A 136 -9.42 3.63 6.92
CA ILE A 136 -8.99 3.82 5.52
C ILE A 136 -9.26 5.27 5.06
N ALA A 137 -8.33 5.89 4.33
CA ALA A 137 -8.54 7.22 3.76
C ALA A 137 -9.62 7.18 2.67
N PRO A 138 -10.49 8.21 2.53
CA PRO A 138 -11.52 8.24 1.49
C PRO A 138 -10.99 8.05 0.06
N ASP A 139 -9.79 8.54 -0.18
CA ASP A 139 -9.04 8.59 -1.43
C ASP A 139 -7.88 7.58 -1.50
N ILE A 140 -7.88 6.56 -0.63
CA ILE A 140 -6.81 5.54 -0.58
C ILE A 140 -6.44 5.04 -1.98
N ALA A 141 -5.15 4.99 -2.26
CA ALA A 141 -4.61 4.34 -3.45
C ALA A 141 -3.92 3.03 -3.04
N GLY A 142 -3.95 2.01 -3.88
CA GLY A 142 -3.07 0.88 -3.65
C GLY A 142 -3.03 -0.15 -4.75
N GLN A 143 -2.22 -1.17 -4.52
CA GLN A 143 -1.92 -2.23 -5.47
C GLN A 143 -1.96 -3.58 -4.77
N ALA A 144 -2.68 -4.53 -5.36
CA ALA A 144 -2.71 -5.93 -4.95
C ALA A 144 -3.20 -6.79 -6.13
N GLU A 145 -2.82 -8.06 -6.20
CA GLU A 145 -3.26 -8.98 -7.27
C GLU A 145 -3.01 -8.47 -8.73
N GLY A 146 -2.10 -7.51 -8.93
CA GLY A 146 -1.89 -6.84 -10.23
C GLY A 146 -2.87 -5.70 -10.54
N GLU A 147 -3.88 -5.51 -9.70
CA GLU A 147 -4.91 -4.47 -9.84
C GLU A 147 -4.54 -3.19 -9.07
N ALA A 148 -5.08 -2.05 -9.55
CA ALA A 148 -4.96 -0.76 -8.89
C ALA A 148 -6.29 -0.37 -8.24
N TYR A 149 -6.28 -0.25 -6.91
CA TYR A 149 -7.45 0.13 -6.11
C TYR A 149 -7.45 1.64 -5.83
N ARG A 150 -8.63 2.27 -5.92
CA ARG A 150 -8.83 3.69 -5.59
C ARG A 150 -10.13 3.89 -4.80
N GLY A 151 -10.00 4.52 -3.64
CA GLY A 151 -11.10 4.88 -2.75
C GLY A 151 -11.70 3.71 -1.97
N ARG A 152 -12.43 4.06 -0.90
CA ARG A 152 -13.00 3.10 0.07
C ARG A 152 -13.87 2.00 -0.55
N GLU A 153 -14.67 2.33 -1.57
CA GLU A 153 -15.57 1.35 -2.20
C GLU A 153 -14.81 0.24 -2.93
N ALA A 154 -13.66 0.54 -3.53
CA ALA A 154 -12.80 -0.48 -4.13
C ALA A 154 -12.22 -1.44 -3.07
N ILE A 155 -11.87 -0.91 -1.89
CA ILE A 155 -11.43 -1.74 -0.75
C ILE A 155 -12.58 -2.58 -0.20
N ARG A 156 -13.77 -1.98 -0.03
CA ARG A 156 -14.98 -2.68 0.42
C ARG A 156 -15.34 -3.83 -0.53
N ALA A 157 -15.29 -3.60 -1.84
CA ALA A 157 -15.53 -4.62 -2.85
C ALA A 157 -14.49 -5.76 -2.79
N ARG A 158 -13.19 -5.44 -2.75
CA ARG A 158 -12.11 -6.45 -2.64
C ARG A 158 -12.28 -7.34 -1.41
N TYR A 159 -12.48 -6.74 -0.24
CA TYR A 159 -12.61 -7.50 1.00
C TYR A 159 -13.94 -8.26 1.09
N ALA A 160 -15.04 -7.74 0.53
CA ALA A 160 -16.29 -8.50 0.38
C ALA A 160 -16.12 -9.72 -0.55
N GLY A 161 -15.32 -9.61 -1.62
CA GLY A 161 -14.93 -10.73 -2.48
C GLY A 161 -14.14 -11.80 -1.71
N LEU A 162 -13.10 -11.40 -0.97
CA LEU A 162 -12.33 -12.30 -0.10
C LEU A 162 -13.22 -12.99 0.95
N HIS A 163 -14.16 -12.26 1.55
CA HIS A 163 -15.16 -12.82 2.48
C HIS A 163 -16.07 -13.85 1.80
N ALA A 164 -16.57 -13.57 0.60
CA ALA A 164 -17.42 -14.51 -0.13
C ALA A 164 -16.65 -15.79 -0.51
N ALA A 165 -15.38 -15.65 -0.91
CA ALA A 165 -14.50 -16.75 -1.27
C ALA A 165 -14.08 -17.65 -0.09
N PHE A 166 -13.78 -17.05 1.07
CA PHE A 166 -13.12 -17.75 2.18
C PHE A 166 -13.83 -17.57 3.52
N ASP A 167 -14.08 -18.67 4.23
CA ASP A 167 -14.64 -18.68 5.60
C ASP A 167 -14.29 -19.97 6.38
N PRO A 168 -13.56 -19.89 7.51
CA PRO A 168 -13.00 -18.66 8.12
C PRO A 168 -11.79 -18.10 7.35
N ILE A 169 -11.37 -16.89 7.77
CA ILE A 169 -10.08 -16.27 7.43
C ILE A 169 -9.38 -15.91 8.74
N GLU A 170 -8.42 -16.73 9.15
CA GLU A 170 -7.68 -16.58 10.41
C GLU A 170 -6.28 -16.05 10.09
N LEU A 171 -6.09 -14.73 10.22
CA LEU A 171 -4.83 -14.05 9.90
C LEU A 171 -4.00 -13.77 11.16
N SER A 172 -2.77 -14.30 11.20
CA SER A 172 -1.70 -13.92 12.13
C SER A 172 -0.85 -12.79 11.54
N ILE A 173 -0.46 -11.85 12.40
CA ILE A 173 0.62 -10.91 12.10
C ILE A 173 1.90 -11.56 12.63
N ASP A 174 2.75 -12.00 11.73
CA ASP A 174 3.99 -12.69 12.06
C ASP A 174 5.08 -11.68 12.43
N ARG A 175 5.09 -10.52 11.73
CA ARG A 175 5.91 -9.35 12.06
C ARG A 175 5.19 -8.06 11.71
N LEU A 176 5.50 -7.00 12.45
CA LEU A 176 5.06 -5.64 12.15
C LEU A 176 6.17 -4.66 12.52
N THR A 177 6.58 -3.85 11.57
CA THR A 177 7.56 -2.76 11.76
C THR A 177 7.00 -1.43 11.26
N THR A 178 7.56 -0.33 11.77
CA THR A 178 7.11 1.04 11.47
C THR A 178 8.31 1.92 11.12
N ASP A 179 8.20 2.70 10.05
CA ASP A 179 9.20 3.71 9.66
C ASP A 179 8.49 5.01 9.24
N GLY A 180 8.64 6.05 10.08
CA GLY A 180 7.85 7.28 10.00
C GLY A 180 6.35 6.96 10.09
N GLN A 181 5.58 7.40 9.08
CA GLN A 181 4.15 7.06 8.92
C GLN A 181 3.90 5.81 8.07
N THR A 182 4.91 4.97 7.82
CA THR A 182 4.75 3.70 7.07
C THR A 182 4.74 2.52 8.02
N VAL A 183 3.85 1.56 7.80
CA VAL A 183 3.85 0.24 8.46
C VAL A 183 4.15 -0.82 7.41
N ALA A 184 5.03 -1.76 7.74
CA ALA A 184 5.22 -2.99 7.00
C ALA A 184 4.78 -4.18 7.87
N VAL A 185 4.01 -5.09 7.29
CA VAL A 185 3.47 -6.28 7.98
C VAL A 185 3.80 -7.53 7.18
N GLN A 186 4.42 -8.50 7.86
CA GLN A 186 4.42 -9.90 7.42
C GLN A 186 3.23 -10.60 8.07
N TRP A 187 2.45 -11.34 7.29
CA TRP A 187 1.29 -12.06 7.80
C TRP A 187 1.16 -13.44 7.15
N THR A 188 0.53 -14.34 7.91
CA THR A 188 0.11 -15.66 7.46
C THR A 188 -1.38 -15.78 7.74
N ALA A 189 -2.13 -16.38 6.83
CA ALA A 189 -3.56 -16.59 6.95
C ALA A 189 -3.90 -18.05 6.67
N GLU A 190 -4.65 -18.67 7.60
CA GLU A 190 -5.38 -19.90 7.33
C GLU A 190 -6.75 -19.54 6.76
N VAL A 191 -7.07 -20.11 5.60
CA VAL A 191 -8.32 -19.88 4.89
C VAL A 191 -9.02 -21.19 4.56
N ARG A 192 -10.35 -21.17 4.51
CA ARG A 192 -11.15 -22.27 3.96
C ARG A 192 -12.00 -21.79 2.80
N HIS A 193 -11.85 -22.44 1.64
CA HIS A 193 -12.49 -22.04 0.39
C HIS A 193 -13.96 -22.47 0.33
N VAL A 194 -14.87 -21.51 0.41
CA VAL A 194 -16.33 -21.70 0.50
C VAL A 194 -17.13 -21.06 -0.64
N GLY A 195 -16.56 -20.05 -1.31
CA GLY A 195 -17.11 -19.41 -2.49
C GLY A 195 -16.28 -19.67 -3.74
N GLU A 196 -16.47 -18.86 -4.77
CA GLU A 196 -15.60 -18.84 -5.95
C GLU A 196 -14.44 -17.85 -5.74
N PHE A 197 -13.26 -18.17 -6.27
CA PHE A 197 -12.08 -17.31 -6.23
C PHE A 197 -11.23 -17.45 -7.51
N HIS A 198 -11.05 -16.34 -8.25
CA HIS A 198 -10.35 -16.28 -9.55
C HIS A 198 -10.75 -17.41 -10.53
N GLY A 199 -12.04 -17.66 -10.68
CA GLY A 199 -12.60 -18.70 -11.55
C GLY A 199 -12.56 -20.11 -10.97
N VAL A 200 -12.00 -20.32 -9.77
CA VAL A 200 -11.97 -21.62 -9.09
C VAL A 200 -13.23 -21.74 -8.22
N PRO A 201 -14.14 -22.70 -8.48
CA PRO A 201 -15.34 -22.87 -7.66
C PRO A 201 -15.01 -23.45 -6.28
N ALA A 202 -15.92 -23.20 -5.33
CA ALA A 202 -15.86 -23.67 -3.95
C ALA A 202 -15.58 -25.18 -3.86
N GLN A 203 -14.53 -25.55 -3.14
CA GLN A 203 -14.10 -26.94 -2.98
C GLN A 203 -13.91 -27.36 -1.51
N GLY A 204 -14.24 -26.49 -0.56
CA GLY A 204 -14.20 -26.77 0.89
C GLY A 204 -12.80 -26.96 1.48
N ARG A 205 -11.75 -26.86 0.66
CA ARG A 205 -10.34 -27.05 1.05
C ARG A 205 -9.88 -25.97 2.03
N ARG A 206 -9.01 -26.35 2.96
CA ARG A 206 -8.18 -25.42 3.73
C ARG A 206 -6.88 -25.13 2.98
N ALA A 207 -6.37 -23.92 3.11
CA ALA A 207 -5.06 -23.52 2.63
C ALA A 207 -4.41 -22.55 3.62
N THR A 208 -3.08 -22.58 3.68
CA THR A 208 -2.28 -21.55 4.35
C THR A 208 -1.70 -20.66 3.25
N VAL A 209 -1.82 -19.35 3.40
CA VAL A 209 -1.24 -18.36 2.48
C VAL A 209 -0.56 -17.27 3.29
N SER A 210 0.60 -16.81 2.83
CA SER A 210 1.35 -15.74 3.48
C SER A 210 1.60 -14.58 2.53
N GLY A 211 1.88 -13.42 3.11
CA GLY A 211 2.06 -12.19 2.36
C GLY A 211 2.69 -11.07 3.17
N TYR A 212 2.92 -9.97 2.45
CA TYR A 212 3.45 -8.73 2.97
C TYR A 212 2.56 -7.57 2.55
N SER A 213 2.19 -6.76 3.54
CA SER A 213 1.41 -5.53 3.35
C SER A 213 2.24 -4.32 3.75
N TRP A 214 2.38 -3.38 2.84
CA TRP A 214 2.91 -2.04 3.12
C TRP A 214 1.75 -1.06 3.20
N VAL A 215 1.74 -0.22 4.22
CA VAL A 215 0.67 0.75 4.46
C VAL A 215 1.26 2.10 4.85
N ARG A 216 1.05 3.13 4.02
CA ARG A 216 1.37 4.52 4.36
C ARG A 216 0.15 5.14 5.05
N PHE A 217 0.38 5.74 6.21
CA PHE A 217 -0.62 6.53 6.91
C PHE A 217 -0.51 8.01 6.54
N GLU A 218 -1.66 8.68 6.58
CA GLU A 218 -1.81 10.12 6.44
C GLU A 218 -3.02 10.52 7.29
N ASN A 219 -2.90 11.56 8.11
CA ASN A 219 -4.01 12.06 8.95
C ASN A 219 -4.52 11.00 9.96
N GLY A 220 -3.68 10.02 10.27
CA GLY A 220 -3.99 8.83 11.04
C GLY A 220 -4.84 7.75 10.33
N LEU A 221 -5.05 7.87 9.03
CA LEU A 221 -5.75 6.89 8.18
C LEU A 221 -4.77 6.24 7.21
N MET A 222 -5.03 4.99 6.79
CA MET A 222 -4.29 4.31 5.74
C MET A 222 -4.59 4.99 4.40
N ALA A 223 -3.61 5.68 3.82
CA ALA A 223 -3.76 6.49 2.60
C ALA A 223 -3.12 5.86 1.36
N GLU A 224 -2.16 4.96 1.56
CA GLU A 224 -1.63 4.11 0.50
C GLU A 224 -1.42 2.69 1.01
N PHE A 225 -1.66 1.67 0.18
CA PHE A 225 -1.29 0.30 0.50
C PHE A 225 -0.69 -0.46 -0.69
N ARG A 226 0.15 -1.46 -0.41
CA ARG A 226 0.67 -2.41 -1.40
C ARG A 226 0.73 -3.80 -0.78
N ASP A 227 -0.08 -4.72 -1.27
CA ASP A 227 -0.13 -6.11 -0.81
C ASP A 227 0.54 -7.05 -1.83
N HIS A 228 1.44 -7.89 -1.36
CA HIS A 228 2.10 -8.94 -2.15
C HIS A 228 1.95 -10.27 -1.40
N TRP A 229 1.29 -11.25 -2.02
CA TRP A 229 0.96 -12.54 -1.40
C TRP A 229 0.89 -13.63 -2.47
N ASP A 230 1.14 -14.89 -2.10
CA ASP A 230 1.30 -15.99 -3.07
C ASP A 230 -0.05 -16.55 -3.56
N VAL A 231 -0.77 -15.72 -4.33
CA VAL A 231 -2.00 -16.10 -5.03
C VAL A 231 -1.78 -17.32 -5.94
N PRO A 232 -0.67 -17.45 -6.70
CA PRO A 232 -0.42 -18.68 -7.48
C PRO A 232 -0.35 -19.97 -6.64
N ALA A 233 0.32 -19.97 -5.47
CA ALA A 233 0.34 -21.13 -4.57
C ALA A 233 -1.02 -21.41 -3.94
N LEU A 234 -1.76 -20.35 -3.57
CA LEU A 234 -3.13 -20.49 -3.11
C LEU A 234 -3.99 -21.15 -4.19
N LEU A 235 -4.01 -20.64 -5.43
CA LEU A 235 -4.79 -21.21 -6.53
C LEU A 235 -4.39 -22.66 -6.86
N ARG A 236 -3.09 -23.01 -6.84
CA ARG A 236 -2.65 -24.41 -6.96
C ARG A 236 -3.25 -25.30 -5.86
N THR A 237 -3.24 -24.84 -4.61
CA THR A 237 -3.81 -25.56 -3.47
C THR A 237 -5.33 -25.68 -3.58
N LEU A 238 -6.02 -24.61 -3.98
CA LEU A 238 -7.47 -24.60 -4.19
C LEU A 238 -7.91 -25.51 -5.35
N ALA A 239 -7.09 -25.65 -6.40
CA ALA A 239 -7.31 -26.57 -7.52
C ALA A 239 -6.96 -28.04 -7.19
N GLY A 240 -6.33 -28.31 -6.04
CA GLY A 240 -6.02 -29.67 -5.57
C GLY A 240 -4.56 -30.12 -5.71
N GLY A 241 -3.63 -29.21 -6.04
CA GLY A 241 -2.20 -29.44 -5.89
C GLY A 241 -1.77 -29.51 -4.41
N ARG A 242 -0.61 -30.12 -4.15
CA ARG A 242 -0.02 -30.14 -2.79
C ARG A 242 0.52 -28.75 -2.44
N PRO A 243 0.23 -28.21 -1.25
CA PRO A 243 0.83 -26.96 -0.77
C PRO A 243 2.31 -27.14 -0.40
N VAL A 244 3.06 -26.04 -0.43
CA VAL A 244 4.39 -25.89 0.16
C VAL A 244 4.27 -24.91 1.32
N THR A 245 4.65 -25.30 2.53
CA THR A 245 4.49 -24.52 3.76
C THR A 245 5.82 -23.98 4.27
N LEU A 246 5.83 -22.73 4.76
CA LEU A 246 6.97 -22.02 5.35
C LEU A 246 6.44 -21.20 6.55
N GLY A 247 7.18 -21.08 7.66
CA GLY A 247 6.70 -20.47 8.92
C GLY A 247 7.60 -19.38 9.53
N GLY A 248 7.06 -18.60 10.50
CA GLY A 248 7.75 -17.55 11.30
C GLY A 248 8.31 -18.04 12.65
N ALA A 249 8.82 -17.22 13.60
CA ALA A 249 8.81 -15.76 13.82
C ALA A 249 10.00 -15.28 14.75
N PRO A 250 10.24 -13.95 15.01
CA PRO A 250 11.46 -13.35 15.65
C PRO A 250 11.26 -12.86 17.13
N PRO A 251 12.01 -11.92 17.79
CA PRO A 251 13.23 -11.10 17.44
C PRO A 251 14.33 -10.87 18.55
N ASP A 252 15.46 -10.19 18.23
CA ASP A 252 16.05 -9.02 18.99
C ASP A 252 17.24 -8.32 18.26
N ALA A 253 17.66 -7.12 18.69
CA ALA A 253 18.36 -6.14 17.82
C ALA A 253 19.86 -5.82 18.11
N ALA A 254 20.73 -6.12 17.13
CA ALA A 254 22.00 -5.40 16.84
C ALA A 254 22.47 -5.66 15.39
N GLY A 255 23.09 -4.67 14.73
CA GLY A 255 23.77 -4.84 13.42
C GLY A 255 23.03 -4.37 12.15
N SER A 256 21.88 -3.67 12.25
CA SER A 256 21.04 -3.32 11.10
C SER A 256 21.69 -2.42 10.03
N ALA A 257 22.59 -1.50 10.42
CA ALA A 257 23.23 -0.57 9.48
C ALA A 257 24.20 -1.26 8.52
N ASP A 258 24.96 -2.25 9.00
CA ASP A 258 25.92 -3.01 8.19
C ASP A 258 25.19 -3.90 7.17
N ARG A 259 24.15 -4.64 7.63
CA ARG A 259 23.31 -5.48 6.75
C ARG A 259 22.67 -4.68 5.62
N ALA A 260 22.15 -3.49 5.90
CA ALA A 260 21.61 -2.61 4.88
C ALA A 260 22.67 -2.14 3.88
N GLN A 261 23.90 -1.85 4.34
CA GLN A 261 25.01 -1.46 3.46
C GLN A 261 25.50 -2.65 2.60
N ARG A 262 25.67 -3.84 3.18
CA ARG A 262 26.01 -5.08 2.45
C ARG A 262 24.99 -5.37 1.35
N VAL A 263 23.70 -5.19 1.62
CA VAL A 263 22.64 -5.42 0.63
C VAL A 263 22.64 -4.36 -0.49
N ARG A 264 22.94 -3.08 -0.19
CA ARG A 264 23.20 -2.09 -1.27
C ARG A 264 24.42 -2.49 -2.10
N ALA A 265 25.50 -2.95 -1.48
CA ALA A 265 26.71 -3.37 -2.16
C ALA A 265 26.49 -4.62 -3.04
N TRP A 266 25.70 -5.59 -2.58
CA TRP A 266 25.23 -6.73 -3.39
C TRP A 266 24.53 -6.25 -4.66
N PHE A 267 23.47 -5.45 -4.53
CA PHE A 267 22.70 -4.98 -5.68
C PHE A 267 23.52 -4.09 -6.63
N GLU A 268 24.39 -3.23 -6.09
CA GLU A 268 25.25 -2.38 -6.90
C GLU A 268 26.31 -3.21 -7.64
N ARG A 269 27.00 -4.15 -6.99
CA ARG A 269 28.02 -4.98 -7.67
C ARG A 269 27.41 -5.98 -8.66
N ALA A 270 26.47 -6.81 -8.20
CA ALA A 270 25.92 -7.88 -9.01
C ALA A 270 25.21 -7.38 -10.27
N TYR A 271 24.41 -6.31 -10.14
CA TYR A 271 23.58 -5.84 -11.25
C TYR A 271 24.12 -4.59 -11.95
N ASN A 272 24.53 -3.55 -11.22
CA ASN A 272 25.04 -2.31 -11.83
C ASN A 272 26.52 -2.43 -12.25
N GLY A 273 27.34 -3.12 -11.44
CA GLY A 273 28.73 -3.48 -11.74
C GLY A 273 28.87 -4.70 -12.65
N ARG A 274 27.77 -5.44 -12.88
CA ARG A 274 27.69 -6.64 -13.72
C ARG A 274 28.66 -7.75 -13.28
N ASP A 275 28.85 -7.88 -11.97
CA ASP A 275 29.77 -8.79 -11.27
C ASP A 275 28.99 -9.97 -10.65
N PRO A 276 28.72 -11.08 -11.38
CA PRO A 276 28.02 -12.24 -10.82
C PRO A 276 28.82 -12.93 -9.71
N ASP A 277 30.15 -12.76 -9.67
CA ASP A 277 31.01 -13.36 -8.66
C ASP A 277 30.90 -12.66 -7.29
N ALA A 278 30.23 -11.51 -7.22
CA ALA A 278 29.81 -10.89 -5.96
C ALA A 278 29.02 -11.85 -5.04
N VAL A 279 28.37 -12.90 -5.58
CA VAL A 279 27.68 -13.93 -4.79
C VAL A 279 28.57 -14.49 -3.68
N ASP A 280 29.87 -14.67 -3.94
CA ASP A 280 30.81 -15.26 -2.99
C ASP A 280 31.07 -14.40 -1.73
N GLU A 281 30.80 -13.09 -1.83
CA GLU A 281 30.97 -12.11 -0.74
C GLU A 281 29.70 -11.87 0.06
N PHE A 282 28.52 -12.00 -0.56
CA PHE A 282 27.24 -11.60 0.04
C PHE A 282 26.33 -12.76 0.46
N MET A 283 26.51 -13.96 -0.06
CA MET A 283 25.65 -15.12 0.20
C MET A 283 26.41 -16.29 0.83
N ALA A 284 25.72 -17.12 1.60
CA ALA A 284 26.29 -18.35 2.15
C ALA A 284 26.59 -19.37 1.03
N GLU A 285 27.53 -20.29 1.26
CA GLU A 285 27.89 -21.34 0.27
C GLU A 285 26.67 -22.19 -0.12
N ASP A 286 25.85 -22.51 0.87
CA ASP A 286 24.60 -23.28 0.84
C ASP A 286 23.34 -22.39 0.74
N VAL A 287 23.46 -21.16 0.21
CA VAL A 287 22.33 -20.23 0.08
C VAL A 287 21.14 -20.87 -0.64
N THR A 288 19.93 -20.67 -0.12
CA THR A 288 18.68 -21.06 -0.80
C THR A 288 17.94 -19.81 -1.29
N LEU A 289 17.84 -19.65 -2.61
CA LEU A 289 17.13 -18.56 -3.27
C LEU A 289 15.83 -19.09 -3.90
N PHE A 290 14.69 -18.49 -3.53
CA PHE A 290 13.40 -18.71 -4.18
C PHE A 290 13.14 -17.56 -5.16
N ALA A 291 13.06 -17.87 -6.44
CA ALA A 291 12.84 -16.86 -7.50
C ALA A 291 12.15 -17.50 -8.72
N GLU A 292 11.28 -16.77 -9.42
CA GLU A 292 10.62 -17.23 -10.67
C GLU A 292 9.84 -18.56 -10.56
N GLY A 293 9.49 -18.99 -9.35
CA GLY A 293 8.84 -20.27 -9.08
C GLY A 293 9.80 -21.45 -8.90
N GLU A 294 11.10 -21.21 -9.02
CA GLU A 294 12.17 -22.18 -8.79
C GLU A 294 12.79 -22.02 -7.39
N THR A 295 13.47 -23.07 -6.93
CA THR A 295 14.32 -23.04 -5.73
C THR A 295 15.74 -23.35 -6.17
N LEU A 296 16.61 -22.36 -6.06
CA LEU A 296 18.03 -22.44 -6.38
C LEU A 296 18.81 -22.66 -5.10
N THR A 297 19.68 -23.68 -5.09
CA THR A 297 20.47 -24.04 -3.92
C THR A 297 21.95 -23.97 -4.25
N GLY A 298 22.70 -23.27 -3.40
CA GLY A 298 24.13 -23.05 -3.55
C GLY A 298 24.45 -21.81 -4.38
N ARG A 299 25.64 -21.25 -4.13
CA ARG A 299 26.12 -20.02 -4.77
C ARG A 299 26.12 -20.08 -6.30
N ASP A 300 26.56 -21.19 -6.88
CA ASP A 300 26.71 -21.29 -8.33
C ASP A 300 25.37 -21.20 -9.08
N ALA A 301 24.30 -21.75 -8.51
CA ALA A 301 22.95 -21.59 -9.07
C ALA A 301 22.47 -20.12 -9.05
N VAL A 302 22.87 -19.35 -8.02
CA VAL A 302 22.59 -17.90 -7.96
C VAL A 302 23.50 -17.10 -8.90
N ARG A 303 24.77 -17.50 -9.04
CA ARG A 303 25.76 -16.91 -9.96
C ARG A 303 25.29 -17.04 -11.42
N ASP A 304 24.89 -18.24 -11.82
CA ASP A 304 24.35 -18.54 -13.15
C ASP A 304 23.07 -17.74 -13.44
N ARG A 305 22.19 -17.63 -12.45
CA ARG A 305 20.99 -16.78 -12.51
C ARG A 305 21.33 -15.30 -12.77
N VAL A 306 22.27 -14.73 -12.00
CA VAL A 306 22.69 -13.33 -12.19
C VAL A 306 23.33 -13.16 -13.56
N ALA A 307 24.22 -14.06 -13.97
CA ALA A 307 24.83 -14.05 -15.29
C ALA A 307 23.80 -14.11 -16.43
N ALA A 308 22.75 -14.93 -16.31
CA ALA A 308 21.66 -15.01 -17.28
C ALA A 308 20.85 -13.71 -17.37
N VAL A 309 20.56 -13.05 -16.23
CA VAL A 309 19.90 -11.73 -16.23
C VAL A 309 20.79 -10.67 -16.88
N LEU A 310 22.09 -10.66 -16.58
CA LEU A 310 23.03 -9.73 -17.20
C LEU A 310 23.17 -9.96 -18.71
N ALA A 311 23.28 -11.21 -19.15
CA ALA A 311 23.38 -11.56 -20.57
C ALA A 311 22.11 -11.19 -21.35
N GLY A 312 20.93 -11.31 -20.74
CA GLY A 312 19.66 -10.92 -21.35
C GLY A 312 19.46 -9.40 -21.49
N PHE A 313 20.08 -8.59 -20.63
CA PHE A 313 19.79 -7.15 -20.55
C PHE A 313 21.01 -6.23 -20.40
N ASP A 314 21.16 -5.30 -21.36
CA ASP A 314 22.20 -4.27 -21.37
C ASP A 314 21.77 -3.05 -22.22
N PRO A 315 21.84 -1.80 -21.72
CA PRO A 315 22.13 -1.42 -20.35
C PRO A 315 21.07 -1.92 -19.36
N LEU A 316 21.50 -2.22 -18.15
CA LEU A 316 20.66 -2.48 -16.99
C LEU A 316 21.06 -1.49 -15.89
N ARG A 317 20.08 -0.82 -15.27
CA ARG A 317 20.29 -0.03 -14.07
C ARG A 317 19.22 -0.35 -13.03
N LEU A 318 19.65 -0.92 -11.92
CA LEU A 318 18.83 -1.20 -10.74
C LEU A 318 19.04 -0.09 -9.70
N THR A 319 17.92 0.40 -9.17
CA THR A 319 17.86 1.36 -8.06
C THR A 319 17.31 0.65 -6.85
N VAL A 320 18.02 0.69 -5.73
CA VAL A 320 17.50 0.21 -4.44
C VAL A 320 16.71 1.34 -3.79
N ASP A 321 15.41 1.34 -4.04
CA ASP A 321 14.45 2.38 -3.62
C ASP A 321 14.32 2.44 -2.08
N ARG A 322 14.29 1.28 -1.40
CA ARG A 322 14.24 1.21 0.07
C ARG A 322 14.89 -0.08 0.58
N ILE A 323 15.44 -0.03 1.79
CA ILE A 323 15.83 -1.21 2.58
C ILE A 323 15.25 -1.05 3.98
N LEU A 324 14.71 -2.13 4.52
CA LEU A 324 14.45 -2.32 5.94
C LEU A 324 15.29 -3.50 6.44
N CYS A 325 15.81 -3.42 7.67
CA CYS A 325 16.47 -4.53 8.35
C CYS A 325 15.85 -4.74 9.73
N ASP A 326 15.60 -5.99 10.10
CA ASP A 326 15.05 -6.40 11.39
C ASP A 326 15.76 -7.68 11.86
N GLY A 327 16.60 -7.58 12.89
CA GLY A 327 17.49 -8.66 13.32
C GLY A 327 18.40 -9.16 12.18
N GLU A 328 18.31 -10.46 11.90
CA GLU A 328 18.96 -11.14 10.77
C GLU A 328 18.31 -10.86 9.41
N GLU A 329 17.12 -10.27 9.35
CA GLU A 329 16.37 -10.17 8.11
C GLU A 329 16.51 -8.81 7.43
N VAL A 330 16.42 -8.84 6.11
CA VAL A 330 16.41 -7.67 5.24
C VAL A 330 15.26 -7.76 4.25
N LEU A 331 14.59 -6.64 4.02
CA LEU A 331 13.60 -6.47 2.96
C LEU A 331 13.99 -5.27 2.10
N VAL A 332 14.03 -5.49 0.80
CA VAL A 332 14.50 -4.54 -0.22
C VAL A 332 13.36 -4.25 -1.17
N HIS A 333 13.13 -2.98 -1.49
CA HIS A 333 12.39 -2.60 -2.69
C HIS A 333 13.35 -2.07 -3.74
N TRP A 334 13.20 -2.52 -4.97
CA TRP A 334 14.03 -2.10 -6.07
C TRP A 334 13.23 -1.87 -7.35
N SER A 335 13.75 -0.96 -8.17
CA SER A 335 13.25 -0.68 -9.51
C SER A 335 14.40 -0.79 -10.50
N VAL A 336 14.16 -1.47 -11.63
CA VAL A 336 15.17 -1.69 -12.66
C VAL A 336 14.67 -1.19 -14.01
N ILE A 337 15.50 -0.39 -14.68
CA ILE A 337 15.32 0.00 -16.08
C ILE A 337 16.35 -0.79 -16.87
N LYS A 338 15.91 -1.57 -17.87
CA LYS A 338 16.80 -2.46 -18.60
C LYS A 338 16.40 -2.63 -20.07
N THR A 339 17.36 -2.83 -20.96
CA THR A 339 17.13 -3.01 -22.41
C THR A 339 17.35 -4.46 -22.80
N HIS A 340 16.40 -5.08 -23.51
CA HIS A 340 16.47 -6.50 -23.87
C HIS A 340 17.39 -6.73 -25.09
N THR A 341 18.61 -7.18 -24.86
CA THR A 341 19.70 -7.28 -25.87
C THR A 341 20.27 -8.67 -26.04
N GLY A 342 20.06 -9.57 -25.09
CA GLY A 342 20.27 -11.01 -25.24
C GLY A 342 18.97 -11.79 -25.07
N ARG A 343 19.02 -13.11 -25.29
CA ARG A 343 17.87 -14.00 -25.10
C ARG A 343 17.58 -14.17 -23.60
N PHE A 344 16.32 -13.96 -23.18
CA PHE A 344 15.90 -14.13 -21.79
C PHE A 344 14.53 -14.81 -21.71
N LEU A 345 14.34 -15.77 -20.79
CA LEU A 345 13.10 -16.59 -20.65
C LEU A 345 12.59 -17.17 -22.00
N ASN A 346 13.51 -17.63 -22.86
CA ASN A 346 13.23 -18.11 -24.23
C ASN A 346 12.65 -17.06 -25.20
N ILE A 347 12.69 -15.77 -24.87
CA ILE A 347 12.37 -14.67 -25.77
C ILE A 347 13.68 -14.18 -26.41
N GLU A 348 13.71 -14.11 -27.74
CA GLU A 348 14.85 -13.54 -28.50
C GLU A 348 14.96 -12.02 -28.29
N PRO A 349 16.16 -11.42 -28.40
CA PRO A 349 16.38 -10.01 -28.05
C PRO A 349 15.53 -9.07 -28.90
N THR A 350 14.81 -8.16 -28.23
CA THR A 350 13.81 -7.29 -28.86
C THR A 350 14.22 -5.83 -28.94
N GLY A 351 15.34 -5.44 -28.31
CA GLY A 351 15.78 -4.04 -28.20
C GLY A 351 14.86 -3.15 -27.36
N ARG A 352 13.78 -3.69 -26.78
CA ARG A 352 12.80 -2.94 -25.97
C ARG A 352 13.41 -2.53 -24.63
N VAL A 353 13.17 -1.28 -24.22
CA VAL A 353 13.50 -0.78 -22.88
C VAL A 353 12.31 -1.04 -21.95
N VAL A 354 12.53 -1.87 -20.95
CA VAL A 354 11.52 -2.28 -19.97
C VAL A 354 11.78 -1.68 -18.59
N ARG A 355 10.72 -1.55 -17.80
CA ARG A 355 10.80 -1.14 -16.38
C ARG A 355 10.13 -2.18 -15.51
N VAL A 356 10.89 -2.80 -14.63
CA VAL A 356 10.41 -3.79 -13.66
C VAL A 356 10.57 -3.22 -12.25
N ARG A 357 9.65 -3.54 -11.36
CA ARG A 357 9.79 -3.30 -9.92
C ARG A 357 9.66 -4.64 -9.19
N GLY A 358 10.33 -4.74 -8.05
CA GLY A 358 10.34 -5.95 -7.26
C GLY A 358 10.68 -5.69 -5.81
N SER A 359 10.62 -6.77 -5.04
CA SER A 359 11.15 -6.82 -3.70
C SER A 359 11.97 -8.08 -3.50
N SER A 360 13.01 -7.97 -2.68
CA SER A 360 13.83 -9.10 -2.26
C SER A 360 13.83 -9.16 -0.74
N TRP A 361 13.45 -10.30 -0.18
CA TRP A 361 13.70 -10.60 1.23
C TRP A 361 14.96 -11.46 1.34
N GLY A 362 15.71 -11.30 2.43
CA GLY A 362 16.83 -12.17 2.74
C GLY A 362 17.02 -12.33 4.24
N ARG A 363 17.61 -13.46 4.65
CA ARG A 363 17.99 -13.75 6.04
C ARG A 363 19.49 -14.01 6.12
N PHE A 364 20.16 -13.20 6.92
CA PHE A 364 21.58 -13.31 7.23
C PHE A 364 21.87 -14.42 8.25
N ARG A 365 23.13 -14.84 8.36
CA ARG A 365 23.68 -15.57 9.52
C ARG A 365 24.54 -14.64 10.37
N ASP A 366 25.05 -15.16 11.48
CA ASP A 366 26.06 -14.52 12.33
C ASP A 366 27.36 -14.14 11.59
N ASP A 367 27.68 -14.83 10.49
CA ASP A 367 28.84 -14.54 9.63
C ASP A 367 28.64 -13.33 8.68
N GLY A 368 27.44 -12.74 8.65
CA GLY A 368 27.10 -11.63 7.77
C GLY A 368 26.79 -12.00 6.31
N LEU A 369 26.60 -13.29 6.01
CA LEU A 369 26.19 -13.79 4.70
C LEU A 369 24.69 -14.14 4.66
N ILE A 370 24.06 -13.93 3.50
CA ILE A 370 22.65 -14.29 3.27
C ILE A 370 22.52 -15.81 3.07
N ALA A 371 21.83 -16.47 3.99
CA ALA A 371 21.55 -17.92 3.96
C ALA A 371 20.31 -18.27 3.12
N GLU A 372 19.34 -17.38 3.10
CA GLU A 372 18.06 -17.59 2.44
C GLU A 372 17.63 -16.27 1.79
N ALA A 373 17.13 -16.33 0.56
CA ALA A 373 16.68 -15.17 -0.20
C ALA A 373 15.40 -15.47 -0.97
N ARG A 374 14.56 -14.45 -1.19
CA ARG A 374 13.28 -14.57 -1.90
C ARG A 374 13.04 -13.35 -2.78
N ASP A 375 13.05 -13.54 -4.09
CA ASP A 375 12.79 -12.48 -5.08
C ASP A 375 11.33 -12.53 -5.56
N HIS A 376 10.61 -11.41 -5.40
CA HIS A 376 9.24 -11.23 -5.86
C HIS A 376 9.16 -10.03 -6.79
N TRP A 377 8.85 -10.26 -8.06
CA TRP A 377 8.71 -9.21 -9.07
C TRP A 377 7.80 -9.67 -10.21
N ASP A 378 7.29 -8.71 -10.98
CA ASP A 378 6.28 -8.99 -12.00
C ASP A 378 6.89 -9.57 -13.29
N VAL A 379 7.02 -10.89 -13.33
CA VAL A 379 7.50 -11.64 -14.50
C VAL A 379 6.51 -11.56 -15.66
N ALA A 380 5.20 -11.50 -15.37
CA ALA A 380 4.17 -11.41 -16.41
C ALA A 380 4.20 -10.06 -17.12
N ASP A 381 4.33 -8.96 -16.37
CA ASP A 381 4.49 -7.62 -16.95
C ASP A 381 5.82 -7.46 -17.69
N LEU A 382 6.90 -8.11 -17.25
CA LEU A 382 8.13 -8.18 -18.05
C LEU A 382 7.88 -8.88 -19.39
N ILE A 383 7.31 -10.08 -19.40
CA ILE A 383 7.02 -10.81 -20.65
C ILE A 383 6.15 -9.94 -21.56
N ARG A 384 5.08 -9.35 -21.03
CA ARG A 384 4.19 -8.42 -21.73
C ARG A 384 4.94 -7.23 -22.34
N GLN A 385 5.82 -6.57 -21.58
CA GLN A 385 6.66 -5.47 -22.08
C GLN A 385 7.70 -5.92 -23.14
N LEU A 386 8.05 -7.21 -23.18
CA LEU A 386 8.97 -7.77 -24.18
C LEU A 386 8.27 -8.25 -25.45
N THR A 387 7.05 -8.80 -25.36
CA THR A 387 6.34 -9.42 -26.48
C THR A 387 5.29 -8.51 -27.13
N GLU A 388 4.60 -7.68 -26.36
CA GLU A 388 3.50 -6.82 -26.83
C GLU A 388 3.96 -5.40 -27.15
N ASP A 389 3.23 -4.72 -28.03
CA ASP A 389 3.41 -3.29 -28.25
C ASP A 389 2.74 -2.48 -27.11
N PRO A 390 3.34 -1.35 -26.70
CA PRO A 390 2.77 -0.54 -25.64
C PRO A 390 1.39 -0.01 -26.06
N PRO A 391 0.41 0.05 -25.13
CA PRO A 391 -0.90 0.62 -25.45
C PRO A 391 -0.73 2.07 -25.96
N PRO A 392 -1.58 2.52 -26.91
CA PRO A 392 -1.48 3.86 -27.46
C PRO A 392 -1.57 4.89 -26.32
N LYS A 393 -0.66 5.88 -26.36
CA LYS A 393 -0.67 6.99 -25.40
C LYS A 393 -1.97 7.77 -25.59
N VAL A 394 -2.81 7.78 -24.54
CA VAL A 394 -3.99 8.64 -24.38
C VAL A 394 -3.57 10.01 -23.88
#